data_AF-E1RJE8-F1
#
_entry.id   AF-E1RJE8-F1
#
_cell.length_a   1.000
_cell.length_b   1.000
_cell.length_c   1.000
_cell.angle_alpha   90.00
_cell.angle_beta   90.00
_cell.angle_gamma   90.00
#
_symmetry.space_group_name_H-M   'P 1'
#
loop_
_entity.id
_entity.type
_entity.pdbx_description
1 polymer ?
#
loop_
_entity_poly.entity_id
_entity_poly.type
_entity_poly.pdbx_seq_one_letter_code
_entity_poly.pdbx_strand_id
1 'polypeptide(L)'
;MRSNIAGKSTEFSPAWNPGNTIRGFIAFFLLCLIVSVSSAGVITEDSLYSENCYISPGFDYEVGLYPDITKSDGVLAKDQKFTATVTGEPGSEIGIWLYKAGAVGNPDKNVYVKYSVGSNGRLDGSGVILDDTQAYKLPSGRYYLYFVDGKSGLVQSDNFPESSDEFEKELKDDGSPYLKLEMYSEVPWIRYDQSTLPDITTGEELELSGTTNIASGKDLIVSIGPTALDDPYFKDQIIERTGIIEGDPYNTWEQSIDTSGLGPGEYMVVVEGSDVDSDAVTTFNVYNESYSVTDNEDDDLVVQTYAVDPDTKDLSGDQVPDSTPDNAGDNSGNMQQSPVETAYLVSMIAFVIAVAGYHRRMK
;
A
#
# COMPACT_ATOMS: atom_id res chain seq x y z
N MET A 1 68.66 0.74 -23.46
CA MET A 1 68.73 0.07 -24.80
C MET A 1 67.56 -0.91 -24.91
N ARG A 2 67.11 -1.24 -26.13
CA ARG A 2 65.84 -1.97 -26.41
C ARG A 2 66.04 -3.47 -26.65
N SER A 3 65.06 -4.30 -26.23
CA SER A 3 64.76 -5.71 -26.63
C SER A 3 63.51 -6.14 -25.83
N ASN A 4 62.42 -6.75 -26.33
CA ASN A 4 61.93 -7.19 -27.65
C ASN A 4 62.70 -8.36 -28.33
N ILE A 5 62.07 -9.40 -28.93
CA ILE A 5 60.63 -9.76 -29.13
C ILE A 5 60.51 -11.30 -29.35
N ALA A 6 59.27 -11.83 -29.35
CA ALA A 6 58.79 -13.16 -29.84
C ALA A 6 58.77 -14.33 -28.82
N GLY A 7 57.76 -15.22 -28.79
CA GLY A 7 56.52 -15.30 -29.59
C GLY A 7 56.33 -16.68 -30.23
N LYS A 8 55.30 -17.42 -29.81
CA LYS A 8 54.80 -18.64 -30.48
C LYS A 8 53.28 -18.76 -30.34
N SER A 9 52.58 -18.72 -31.45
CA SER A 9 51.19 -19.17 -31.58
C SER A 9 51.15 -20.67 -31.86
N THR A 10 50.05 -21.32 -31.45
CA THR A 10 49.70 -22.69 -31.86
C THR A 10 48.45 -22.64 -32.71
N GLU A 11 48.52 -23.17 -33.92
CA GLU A 11 47.38 -23.35 -34.81
C GLU A 11 46.60 -24.61 -34.43
N PHE A 12 45.27 -24.54 -34.43
CA PHE A 12 44.40 -25.71 -34.34
C PHE A 12 43.24 -25.55 -35.32
N SER A 13 43.25 -26.34 -36.39
CA SER A 13 42.18 -26.43 -37.37
C SER A 13 41.48 -27.78 -37.25
N PRO A 14 40.17 -27.83 -36.91
CA PRO A 14 39.39 -29.04 -37.03
C PRO A 14 38.92 -29.23 -38.48
N ALA A 15 39.22 -30.38 -39.07
CA ALA A 15 38.73 -30.75 -40.40
C ALA A 15 37.23 -31.10 -40.35
N TRP A 16 36.46 -30.55 -41.28
CA TRP A 16 35.02 -30.77 -41.43
C TRP A 16 34.77 -32.08 -42.20
N ASN A 17 33.88 -32.95 -41.70
CA ASN A 17 33.55 -34.23 -42.34
C ASN A 17 32.02 -34.44 -42.41
N PRO A 18 31.37 -34.19 -43.56
CA PRO A 18 29.93 -34.36 -43.73
C PRO A 18 29.60 -35.74 -44.32
N GLY A 19 29.03 -36.65 -43.53
CA GLY A 19 28.61 -37.95 -44.07
C GLY A 19 27.88 -38.89 -43.11
N ASN A 20 26.54 -38.83 -43.14
CA ASN A 20 25.59 -39.80 -42.56
C ASN A 20 25.61 -39.92 -41.01
N THR A 21 24.49 -40.06 -40.30
CA THR A 21 23.26 -40.76 -40.69
C THR A 21 22.03 -40.17 -39.99
N ILE A 22 20.92 -40.06 -40.72
CA ILE A 22 19.60 -39.73 -40.16
C ILE A 22 19.08 -40.89 -39.31
N ARG A 23 18.80 -40.66 -38.01
CA ARG A 23 17.68 -41.28 -37.24
C ARG A 23 17.70 -40.84 -35.76
N GLY A 24 16.55 -40.35 -35.27
CA GLY A 24 16.19 -40.41 -33.85
C GLY A 24 16.49 -39.19 -32.96
N PHE A 25 15.79 -38.07 -33.19
CA PHE A 25 15.65 -37.00 -32.18
C PHE A 25 14.24 -36.35 -32.26
N ILE A 26 13.21 -37.16 -31.99
CA ILE A 26 11.84 -36.71 -31.67
C ILE A 26 11.28 -37.63 -30.58
N ALA A 27 11.61 -37.36 -29.32
CA ALA A 27 10.91 -37.79 -28.10
C ALA A 27 11.65 -37.25 -26.85
N PHE A 28 10.90 -36.90 -25.80
CA PHE A 28 11.35 -36.35 -24.50
C PHE A 28 11.97 -34.93 -24.56
N PHE A 29 11.53 -33.93 -23.78
CA PHE A 29 10.50 -33.88 -22.73
C PHE A 29 9.53 -32.71 -22.97
N LEU A 30 8.23 -32.96 -22.79
CA LEU A 30 7.19 -31.94 -22.70
C LEU A 30 6.15 -32.42 -21.67
N LEU A 31 6.41 -32.15 -20.39
CA LEU A 31 5.38 -32.10 -19.34
C LEU A 31 5.95 -31.53 -18.03
N CYS A 32 5.52 -30.33 -17.66
CA CYS A 32 5.11 -29.96 -16.30
C CYS A 32 4.42 -28.59 -16.33
N LEU A 33 3.28 -28.54 -17.04
CA LEU A 33 2.30 -27.49 -16.82
C LEU A 33 1.51 -27.88 -15.56
N ILE A 34 1.75 -27.18 -14.44
CA ILE A 34 0.91 -27.25 -13.24
C ILE A 34 0.26 -25.88 -13.07
N VAL A 35 -1.06 -25.85 -12.95
CA VAL A 35 -1.87 -24.64 -12.81
C VAL A 35 -2.45 -24.58 -11.40
N SER A 36 -2.04 -23.56 -10.62
CA SER A 36 -2.68 -23.03 -9.41
C SER A 36 -2.85 -23.98 -8.19
N VAL A 37 -2.91 -23.56 -6.92
CA VAL A 37 -3.13 -22.22 -6.31
C VAL A 37 -2.21 -22.05 -5.09
N SER A 38 -1.50 -20.91 -4.97
CA SER A 38 -1.01 -20.30 -3.70
C SER A 38 -0.41 -18.92 -4.00
N SER A 39 -0.64 -17.91 -3.16
CA SER A 39 -0.32 -16.49 -3.43
C SER A 39 1.16 -16.07 -3.27
N ALA A 40 2.11 -17.00 -3.32
CA ALA A 40 3.53 -16.69 -3.32
C ALA A 40 4.03 -16.50 -4.75
N GLY A 41 4.46 -15.29 -5.10
CA GLY A 41 5.18 -15.03 -6.36
C GLY A 41 6.49 -15.80 -6.39
N VAL A 42 6.71 -16.59 -7.45
CA VAL A 42 8.01 -17.22 -7.72
C VAL A 42 8.80 -16.26 -8.58
N ILE A 43 9.97 -15.83 -8.10
CA ILE A 43 10.87 -14.95 -8.85
C ILE A 43 11.49 -15.78 -10.00
N THR A 44 11.03 -15.55 -11.23
CA THR A 44 11.51 -16.25 -12.43
C THR A 44 12.61 -15.48 -13.14
N GLU A 45 13.39 -16.17 -13.99
CA GLU A 45 14.52 -15.60 -14.73
C GLU A 45 14.17 -14.32 -15.53
N ASP A 46 12.94 -14.23 -16.07
CA ASP A 46 12.47 -13.06 -16.83
C ASP A 46 12.20 -11.80 -15.96
N SER A 47 12.05 -11.95 -14.64
CA SER A 47 11.88 -10.81 -13.70
C SER A 47 13.19 -10.21 -13.20
N LEU A 48 14.34 -10.85 -13.51
CA LEU A 48 15.67 -10.52 -12.96
C LEU A 48 16.34 -9.28 -13.56
N TYR A 49 15.68 -8.56 -14.48
CA TYR A 49 16.21 -7.37 -15.14
C TYR A 49 15.52 -6.06 -14.72
N SER A 50 14.84 -6.06 -13.57
CA SER A 50 14.51 -4.81 -12.85
C SER A 50 15.74 -4.32 -12.07
N GLU A 51 15.90 -3.00 -11.89
CA GLU A 51 17.05 -2.41 -11.15
C GLU A 51 17.11 -2.83 -9.67
N ASN A 52 16.05 -3.48 -9.18
CA ASN A 52 15.83 -3.83 -7.77
C ASN A 52 16.25 -5.27 -7.42
N CYS A 53 16.75 -6.07 -8.37
CA CYS A 53 17.15 -7.47 -8.14
C CYS A 53 18.54 -7.78 -8.70
N TYR A 54 19.33 -8.57 -7.96
CA TYR A 54 20.61 -9.11 -8.42
C TYR A 54 20.82 -10.53 -7.91
N ILE A 55 21.10 -11.46 -8.83
CA ILE A 55 21.51 -12.84 -8.51
C ILE A 55 22.99 -13.00 -8.89
N SER A 56 23.81 -13.43 -7.94
CA SER A 56 25.21 -13.77 -8.19
C SER A 56 25.37 -15.19 -8.75
N PRO A 57 26.47 -15.49 -9.48
CA PRO A 57 26.68 -16.82 -10.05
C PRO A 57 26.72 -17.93 -8.99
N GLY A 58 25.97 -19.02 -9.24
CA GLY A 58 25.91 -20.19 -8.36
C GLY A 58 24.92 -20.10 -7.20
N PHE A 59 24.04 -19.09 -7.19
CA PHE A 59 22.92 -19.03 -6.26
C PHE A 59 21.75 -19.89 -6.78
N ASP A 60 21.68 -21.13 -6.30
CA ASP A 60 20.79 -22.18 -6.84
C ASP A 60 19.47 -22.34 -6.04
N TYR A 61 19.02 -21.30 -5.34
CA TYR A 61 17.76 -21.32 -4.54
C TYR A 61 16.61 -20.65 -5.28
N GLU A 62 15.42 -21.27 -5.25
CA GLU A 62 14.17 -20.60 -5.63
C GLU A 62 13.64 -19.82 -4.41
N VAL A 63 13.39 -18.52 -4.57
CA VAL A 63 12.86 -17.66 -3.51
C VAL A 63 11.50 -17.11 -3.92
N GLY A 64 10.52 -17.22 -3.01
CA GLY A 64 9.23 -16.54 -3.10
C GLY A 64 9.00 -15.72 -1.83
N LEU A 65 8.27 -14.60 -1.98
CA LEU A 65 8.03 -13.65 -0.89
C LEU A 65 6.53 -13.50 -0.61
N TYR A 66 6.19 -13.22 0.65
CA TYR A 66 4.84 -12.85 1.05
C TYR A 66 4.88 -11.74 2.13
N PRO A 67 4.33 -10.55 1.86
CA PRO A 67 3.80 -10.09 0.56
C PRO A 67 4.84 -10.18 -0.57
N ASP A 68 4.35 -10.33 -1.79
CA ASP A 68 5.18 -10.34 -3.00
C ASP A 68 5.59 -8.91 -3.35
N ILE A 69 6.69 -8.46 -2.74
CA ILE A 69 7.22 -7.10 -2.95
C ILE A 69 7.64 -6.83 -4.41
N THR A 70 7.72 -7.84 -5.29
CA THR A 70 8.01 -7.61 -6.71
C THR A 70 6.83 -6.99 -7.46
N LYS A 71 5.62 -7.06 -6.89
CA LYS A 71 4.40 -6.45 -7.42
C LYS A 71 4.13 -5.05 -6.87
N SER A 72 4.60 -4.75 -5.67
CA SER A 72 4.42 -3.46 -5.00
C SER A 72 5.60 -2.49 -5.22
N ASP A 73 6.34 -2.63 -6.33
CA ASP A 73 7.55 -1.85 -6.63
C ASP A 73 8.62 -1.87 -5.50
N GLY A 74 8.70 -2.98 -4.77
CA GLY A 74 9.57 -3.16 -3.60
C GLY A 74 8.97 -2.67 -2.28
N VAL A 75 7.76 -2.13 -2.25
CA VAL A 75 7.14 -1.58 -1.03
C VAL A 75 6.68 -2.68 -0.08
N LEU A 76 7.14 -2.60 1.16
CA LEU A 76 6.60 -3.32 2.31
C LEU A 76 5.87 -2.34 3.23
N ALA A 77 4.60 -2.65 3.47
CA ALA A 77 3.75 -2.01 4.48
C ALA A 77 4.33 -2.08 5.89
N LYS A 78 4.04 -1.06 6.70
CA LYS A 78 4.21 -1.12 8.15
C LYS A 78 3.26 -2.16 8.74
N ASP A 79 3.70 -2.84 9.80
CA ASP A 79 2.90 -3.85 10.52
C ASP A 79 2.50 -5.08 9.67
N GLN A 80 2.92 -5.15 8.40
CA GLN A 80 2.74 -6.33 7.56
C GLN A 80 3.88 -7.31 7.80
N LYS A 81 3.53 -8.47 8.34
CA LYS A 81 4.43 -9.61 8.48
C LYS A 81 5.05 -9.97 7.13
N PHE A 82 6.38 -10.04 7.08
CA PHE A 82 7.14 -10.32 5.87
C PHE A 82 7.82 -11.69 5.98
N THR A 83 7.57 -12.54 5.00
CA THR A 83 8.00 -13.94 5.00
C THR A 83 8.58 -14.34 3.64
N ALA A 84 9.44 -15.35 3.64
CA ALA A 84 9.96 -15.98 2.45
C ALA A 84 9.73 -17.49 2.46
N THR A 85 9.37 -18.02 1.29
CA THR A 85 9.55 -19.42 0.97
C THR A 85 10.86 -19.58 0.22
N VAL A 86 11.63 -20.61 0.56
CA VAL A 86 12.85 -20.95 -0.18
C VAL A 86 12.83 -22.45 -0.49
N THR A 87 13.12 -22.79 -1.75
CA THR A 87 13.39 -24.15 -2.20
C THR A 87 14.90 -24.28 -2.49
N GLY A 88 15.54 -25.38 -2.06
CA GLY A 88 16.97 -25.59 -2.24
C GLY A 88 17.43 -27.03 -1.98
N GLU A 89 18.75 -27.23 -1.90
CA GLU A 89 19.37 -28.53 -1.63
C GLU A 89 19.03 -29.02 -0.20
N PRO A 90 18.42 -30.21 -0.01
CA PRO A 90 18.08 -30.71 1.32
C PRO A 90 19.29 -30.82 2.26
N GLY A 91 19.17 -30.22 3.44
CA GLY A 91 20.24 -30.13 4.44
C GLY A 91 21.19 -28.95 4.27
N SER A 92 21.00 -28.07 3.28
CA SER A 92 21.71 -26.80 3.21
C SER A 92 21.19 -25.82 4.27
N GLU A 93 21.94 -24.75 4.51
CA GLU A 93 21.49 -23.60 5.29
C GLU A 93 21.30 -22.39 4.37
N ILE A 94 20.51 -21.42 4.78
CA ILE A 94 20.42 -20.12 4.13
C ILE A 94 20.33 -19.03 5.21
N GLY A 95 21.15 -17.99 5.06
CA GLY A 95 21.02 -16.78 5.86
C GLY A 95 20.22 -15.73 5.10
N ILE A 96 19.42 -14.96 5.84
CA ILE A 96 18.65 -13.84 5.30
C ILE A 96 18.99 -12.60 6.12
N TRP A 97 19.51 -11.56 5.46
CA TRP A 97 19.87 -10.29 6.08
C TRP A 97 19.06 -9.14 5.47
N LEU A 98 18.59 -8.25 6.32
CA LEU A 98 17.93 -7.01 5.94
C LEU A 98 18.74 -5.83 6.47
N TYR A 99 19.31 -5.04 5.56
CA TYR A 99 20.11 -3.86 5.88
C TYR A 99 19.38 -2.57 5.52
N LYS A 100 19.35 -1.57 6.40
CA LYS A 100 18.86 -0.24 6.02
C LYS A 100 19.88 0.47 5.12
N ALA A 101 19.45 0.92 3.94
CA ALA A 101 20.35 1.59 3.01
C ALA A 101 20.92 2.88 3.62
N GLY A 102 22.24 3.06 3.54
CA GLY A 102 22.95 4.21 4.11
C GLY A 102 23.06 4.23 5.65
N ALA A 103 22.62 3.19 6.35
CA ALA A 103 22.93 3.03 7.77
C ALA A 103 24.34 2.45 7.94
N VAL A 104 25.22 3.22 8.60
CA VAL A 104 26.56 2.80 9.00
C VAL A 104 26.62 2.81 10.53
N GLY A 105 27.15 1.74 11.13
CA GLY A 105 27.41 1.68 12.58
C GLY A 105 26.15 1.65 13.45
N ASN A 106 25.02 1.15 12.94
CA ASN A 106 23.78 0.99 13.71
C ASN A 106 23.19 -0.42 13.47
N PRO A 107 23.77 -1.47 14.09
CA PRO A 107 23.34 -2.85 13.89
C PRO A 107 21.92 -3.12 14.41
N ASP A 108 21.43 -2.34 15.37
CA ASP A 108 20.06 -2.44 15.94
C ASP A 108 18.93 -2.22 14.90
N LYS A 109 19.28 -1.79 13.67
CA LYS A 109 18.35 -1.57 12.54
C LYS A 109 18.46 -2.63 11.44
N ASN A 110 19.41 -3.55 11.56
CA ASN A 110 19.56 -4.67 10.64
C ASN A 110 18.85 -5.88 11.23
N VAL A 111 18.21 -6.68 10.39
CA VAL A 111 17.56 -7.94 10.81
C VAL A 111 18.30 -9.10 10.17
N TYR A 112 18.55 -10.15 10.95
CA TYR A 112 19.13 -11.39 10.47
C TYR A 112 18.30 -12.56 10.97
N VAL A 113 17.97 -13.46 10.05
CA VAL A 113 17.37 -14.75 10.35
C VAL A 113 18.09 -15.85 9.58
N LYS A 114 18.25 -17.00 10.22
CA LYS A 114 18.91 -18.18 9.64
C LYS A 114 17.91 -19.32 9.56
N TYR A 115 17.89 -20.01 8.43
CA TYR A 115 17.05 -21.19 8.21
C TYR A 115 17.89 -22.37 7.68
N SER A 116 17.40 -23.59 7.94
CA SER A 116 17.88 -24.81 7.29
C SER A 116 16.87 -25.25 6.24
N VAL A 117 17.33 -25.90 5.18
CA VAL A 117 16.46 -26.54 4.18
C VAL A 117 16.21 -27.97 4.61
N GLY A 118 14.95 -28.30 4.87
CA GLY A 118 14.52 -29.63 5.31
C GLY A 118 14.63 -30.71 4.24
N SER A 119 14.33 -31.95 4.64
CA SER A 119 14.42 -33.13 3.76
C SER A 119 13.48 -33.12 2.55
N ASN A 120 12.50 -32.21 2.54
CA ASN A 120 11.58 -31.95 1.43
C ASN A 120 12.08 -30.87 0.44
N GLY A 121 13.29 -30.33 0.64
CA GLY A 121 13.87 -29.27 -0.17
C GLY A 121 13.31 -27.86 0.11
N ARG A 122 12.56 -27.66 1.21
CA ARG A 122 12.00 -26.36 1.61
C ARG A 122 12.53 -25.92 2.98
N LEU A 123 12.39 -24.64 3.33
CA LEU A 123 12.75 -24.16 4.68
C LEU A 123 12.08 -24.97 5.80
N ASP A 124 12.87 -25.41 6.76
CA ASP A 124 12.40 -25.88 8.06
C ASP A 124 12.05 -24.65 8.93
N GLY A 125 10.76 -24.33 9.02
CA GLY A 125 10.26 -23.25 9.86
C GLY A 125 9.12 -22.46 9.22
N SER A 126 8.91 -21.25 9.73
CA SER A 126 7.84 -20.33 9.28
C SER A 126 8.28 -19.35 8.19
N GLY A 127 9.57 -19.30 7.84
CA GLY A 127 10.12 -18.38 6.83
C GLY A 127 9.97 -16.89 7.19
N VAL A 128 9.75 -16.55 8.46
CA VAL A 128 9.50 -15.16 8.90
C VAL A 128 10.79 -14.35 8.90
N ILE A 129 10.86 -13.35 8.03
CA ILE A 129 11.94 -12.37 8.00
C ILE A 129 11.63 -11.24 8.99
N LEU A 130 10.37 -10.78 9.00
CA LEU A 130 9.85 -9.79 9.94
C LEU A 130 8.49 -10.26 10.47
N ASP A 131 8.32 -10.31 11.78
CA ASP A 131 6.99 -10.28 12.37
C ASP A 131 6.33 -8.88 12.23
N ASP A 132 5.05 -8.79 12.59
CA ASP A 132 4.27 -7.55 12.55
C ASP A 132 4.93 -6.43 13.39
N THR A 133 5.34 -6.77 14.60
CA THR A 133 6.01 -5.91 15.57
C THR A 133 7.36 -5.38 15.05
N GLN A 134 8.12 -6.20 14.32
CA GLN A 134 9.38 -5.82 13.67
C GLN A 134 9.12 -4.93 12.46
N ALA A 135 8.19 -5.30 11.58
CA ALA A 135 7.81 -4.53 10.39
C ALA A 135 7.29 -3.13 10.76
N TYR A 136 6.48 -3.02 11.82
CA TYR A 136 6.03 -1.73 12.37
C TYR A 136 7.21 -0.85 12.85
N LYS A 137 8.17 -1.45 13.55
CA LYS A 137 9.35 -0.76 14.11
C LYS A 137 10.39 -0.35 13.08
N LEU A 138 10.38 -0.89 11.86
CA LEU A 138 11.31 -0.47 10.81
C LEU A 138 11.17 1.04 10.53
N PRO A 139 12.26 1.84 10.62
CA PRO A 139 12.22 3.22 10.18
C PRO A 139 12.03 3.30 8.67
N SER A 140 11.09 4.12 8.19
CA SER A 140 10.76 4.18 6.76
C SER A 140 11.96 4.57 5.86
N GLY A 141 11.91 4.17 4.59
CA GLY A 141 12.97 4.33 3.59
C GLY A 141 13.45 2.98 3.03
N ARG A 142 14.54 3.04 2.24
CA ARG A 142 15.10 1.92 1.48
C ARG A 142 15.88 0.93 2.36
N TYR A 143 15.79 -0.35 2.00
CA TYR A 143 16.52 -1.47 2.56
C TYR A 143 17.04 -2.40 1.45
N TYR A 144 18.08 -3.16 1.77
CA TYR A 144 18.58 -4.25 0.95
C TYR A 144 18.37 -5.58 1.69
N LEU A 145 17.70 -6.51 1.03
CA LEU A 145 17.43 -7.86 1.50
C LEU A 145 18.38 -8.82 0.77
N TYR A 146 19.18 -9.58 1.53
CA TYR A 146 20.14 -10.55 1.01
C TYR A 146 19.74 -11.96 1.45
N PHE A 147 19.71 -12.89 0.50
CA PHE A 147 19.66 -14.32 0.74
C PHE A 147 21.02 -14.90 0.38
N VAL A 148 21.72 -15.56 1.30
CA VAL A 148 23.08 -16.10 1.05
C VAL A 148 23.13 -17.58 1.34
N ASP A 149 23.73 -18.34 0.43
CA ASP A 149 23.94 -19.78 0.58
C ASP A 149 24.75 -20.10 1.85
N GLY A 150 24.28 -21.06 2.65
CA GLY A 150 24.95 -21.58 3.83
C GLY A 150 26.29 -22.30 3.58
N LYS A 151 26.65 -22.51 2.31
CA LYS A 151 28.01 -22.89 1.90
C LYS A 151 29.02 -21.76 2.15
N SER A 152 28.57 -20.52 2.32
CA SER A 152 29.38 -19.38 2.78
C SER A 152 29.81 -19.52 4.24
N GLY A 153 31.02 -19.03 4.57
CA GLY A 153 31.42 -18.87 5.98
C GLY A 153 30.59 -17.81 6.73
N LEU A 154 29.91 -16.92 5.98
CA LEU A 154 29.17 -15.77 6.49
C LEU A 154 27.85 -16.15 7.19
N VAL A 155 27.18 -17.24 6.77
CA VAL A 155 25.99 -17.81 7.43
C VAL A 155 26.29 -18.41 8.83
N GLN A 156 27.57 -18.41 9.26
CA GLN A 156 28.01 -18.89 10.57
C GLN A 156 28.68 -17.82 11.45
N SER A 157 28.73 -16.56 11.00
CA SER A 157 29.37 -15.46 11.71
C SER A 157 28.40 -14.69 12.61
N ASP A 158 28.71 -14.58 13.91
CA ASP A 158 28.04 -13.64 14.83
C ASP A 158 28.47 -12.17 14.58
N ASN A 159 29.52 -11.94 13.80
CA ASN A 159 29.97 -10.60 13.41
C ASN A 159 29.16 -10.14 12.19
N PHE A 160 28.29 -9.16 12.43
CA PHE A 160 27.58 -8.42 11.37
C PHE A 160 28.46 -7.28 10.84
N PRO A 161 28.69 -7.18 9.52
CA PRO A 161 29.25 -5.98 8.91
C PRO A 161 28.43 -4.73 9.24
N GLU A 162 29.10 -3.58 9.36
CA GLU A 162 28.48 -2.35 9.85
C GLU A 162 27.52 -1.70 8.84
N SER A 163 27.54 -2.16 7.59
CA SER A 163 26.76 -1.64 6.47
C SER A 163 26.51 -2.69 5.38
N SER A 164 25.53 -2.42 4.50
CA SER A 164 25.25 -3.23 3.31
C SER A 164 26.43 -3.32 2.35
N ASP A 165 27.20 -2.25 2.23
CA ASP A 165 28.26 -2.13 1.22
C ASP A 165 29.51 -2.92 1.64
N GLU A 166 29.77 -2.97 2.95
CA GLU A 166 30.77 -3.85 3.55
C GLU A 166 30.37 -5.32 3.41
N PHE A 167 29.12 -5.67 3.73
CA PHE A 167 28.62 -7.04 3.58
C PHE A 167 28.65 -7.52 2.11
N GLU A 168 28.19 -6.69 1.17
CA GLU A 168 28.24 -7.03 -0.26
C GLU A 168 29.68 -7.15 -0.79
N LYS A 169 30.63 -6.42 -0.19
CA LYS A 169 32.05 -6.59 -0.49
C LYS A 169 32.57 -7.92 0.07
N GLU A 170 32.27 -8.28 1.32
CA GLU A 170 32.68 -9.56 1.91
C GLU A 170 32.12 -10.75 1.13
N LEU A 171 30.85 -10.70 0.73
CA LEU A 171 30.21 -11.70 -0.14
C LEU A 171 30.99 -11.91 -1.46
N LYS A 172 31.46 -10.82 -2.08
CA LYS A 172 32.26 -10.86 -3.32
C LYS A 172 33.69 -11.33 -3.10
N ASP A 173 34.33 -10.92 -2.01
CA ASP A 173 35.71 -11.28 -1.67
C ASP A 173 35.82 -12.77 -1.28
N ASP A 174 34.79 -13.34 -0.63
CA ASP A 174 34.69 -14.78 -0.32
C ASP A 174 34.20 -15.63 -1.51
N GLY A 175 33.56 -15.00 -2.50
CA GLY A 175 32.93 -15.71 -3.63
C GLY A 175 31.63 -16.42 -3.25
N SER A 176 30.97 -15.96 -2.19
CA SER A 176 29.72 -16.48 -1.65
C SER A 176 28.54 -16.24 -2.60
N PRO A 177 27.74 -17.27 -2.96
CA PRO A 177 26.51 -17.06 -3.72
C PRO A 177 25.39 -16.42 -2.88
N TYR A 178 24.82 -15.35 -3.42
CA TYR A 178 23.69 -14.60 -2.88
C TYR A 178 22.70 -14.10 -3.95
N LEU A 179 21.45 -13.89 -3.52
CA LEU A 179 20.44 -13.03 -4.14
C LEU A 179 20.33 -11.74 -3.32
N LYS A 180 20.24 -10.59 -3.98
CA LYS A 180 19.98 -9.27 -3.39
C LYS A 180 18.70 -8.69 -3.99
N LEU A 181 17.85 -8.15 -3.12
CA LEU A 181 16.64 -7.41 -3.47
C LEU A 181 16.64 -6.02 -2.81
N GLU A 182 16.16 -5.00 -3.51
CA GLU A 182 15.84 -3.69 -2.94
C GLU A 182 14.38 -3.65 -2.48
N MET A 183 14.11 -3.07 -1.31
CA MET A 183 12.76 -2.88 -0.79
C MET A 183 12.61 -1.54 -0.05
N TYR A 184 11.39 -1.07 0.11
CA TYR A 184 11.04 0.19 0.76
C TYR A 184 10.06 -0.07 1.91
N SER A 185 10.43 0.31 3.14
CA SER A 185 9.46 0.42 4.23
C SER A 185 8.82 1.80 4.17
N GLU A 186 7.50 1.90 4.02
CA GLU A 186 6.80 3.18 3.99
C GLU A 186 6.35 3.64 5.39
N VAL A 187 5.65 4.78 5.45
CA VAL A 187 4.78 5.11 6.58
C VAL A 187 3.37 4.58 6.30
N PRO A 188 2.56 4.24 7.31
CA PRO A 188 1.15 3.90 7.08
C PRO A 188 0.43 5.05 6.37
N TRP A 189 -0.43 4.74 5.41
CA TRP A 189 -1.32 5.69 4.76
C TRP A 189 -2.68 5.06 4.45
N ILE A 190 -3.72 5.90 4.42
CA ILE A 190 -5.08 5.57 4.01
C ILE A 190 -5.46 6.56 2.90
N ARG A 191 -6.19 6.11 1.88
CA ARG A 191 -6.72 6.94 0.79
C ARG A 191 -8.13 6.49 0.45
N TYR A 192 -9.02 7.43 0.16
CA TYR A 192 -10.28 7.16 -0.54
C TYR A 192 -9.98 6.91 -2.03
N ASP A 193 -10.78 6.08 -2.69
CA ASP A 193 -10.68 5.88 -4.15
C ASP A 193 -11.23 7.09 -4.92
N GLN A 194 -12.16 7.82 -4.32
CA GLN A 194 -12.75 9.05 -4.86
C GLN A 194 -12.11 10.28 -4.20
N SER A 195 -11.77 11.30 -5.00
CA SER A 195 -11.20 12.56 -4.48
C SER A 195 -12.21 13.45 -3.77
N THR A 196 -13.50 13.21 -4.01
CA THR A 196 -14.65 13.90 -3.43
C THR A 196 -15.75 12.84 -3.33
N LEU A 197 -16.44 12.74 -2.20
CA LEU A 197 -17.60 11.87 -2.07
C LEU A 197 -18.81 12.48 -2.81
N PRO A 198 -19.77 11.67 -3.27
CA PRO A 198 -21.03 12.20 -3.76
C PRO A 198 -21.80 12.87 -2.62
N ASP A 199 -22.47 13.97 -2.91
CA ASP A 199 -23.56 14.45 -2.05
C ASP A 199 -24.74 13.46 -2.13
N ILE A 200 -25.49 13.34 -1.03
CA ILE A 200 -26.60 12.39 -0.91
C ILE A 200 -27.86 13.09 -0.37
N THR A 201 -29.00 12.42 -0.47
CA THR A 201 -30.22 12.79 0.24
C THR A 201 -30.38 12.03 1.56
N THR A 202 -31.11 12.62 2.51
CA THR A 202 -31.33 12.06 3.85
C THR A 202 -31.91 10.64 3.78
N GLY A 203 -31.14 9.65 4.23
CA GLY A 203 -31.56 8.24 4.26
C GLY A 203 -31.05 7.38 3.11
N GLU A 204 -30.27 7.93 2.18
CA GLU A 204 -29.49 7.12 1.23
C GLU A 204 -28.29 6.44 1.92
N GLU A 205 -27.86 5.29 1.39
CA GLU A 205 -26.63 4.63 1.85
C GLU A 205 -25.41 5.34 1.24
N LEU A 206 -24.44 5.71 2.07
CA LEU A 206 -23.16 6.27 1.63
C LEU A 206 -22.13 5.15 1.49
N GLU A 207 -21.73 4.86 0.26
CA GLU A 207 -20.66 3.91 -0.03
C GLU A 207 -19.29 4.59 0.04
N LEU A 208 -18.43 4.10 0.94
CA LEU A 208 -17.04 4.51 1.08
C LEU A 208 -16.13 3.38 0.61
N SER A 209 -15.15 3.69 -0.24
CA SER A 209 -14.09 2.76 -0.61
C SER A 209 -12.72 3.44 -0.65
N GLY A 210 -11.68 2.63 -0.51
CA GLY A 210 -10.32 3.14 -0.58
C GLY A 210 -9.23 2.07 -0.58
N THR A 211 -8.02 2.58 -0.62
CA THR A 211 -6.78 1.79 -0.55
C THR A 211 -5.94 2.17 0.66
N THR A 212 -5.07 1.25 1.09
CA THR A 212 -4.13 1.46 2.19
C THR A 212 -2.90 0.56 2.03
N ASN A 213 -1.77 1.01 2.58
CA ASN A 213 -0.61 0.14 2.84
C ASN A 213 -0.60 -0.39 4.29
N ILE A 214 -1.74 -0.44 4.98
CA ILE A 214 -1.89 -1.13 6.27
C ILE A 214 -2.19 -2.61 5.99
N ALA A 215 -1.68 -3.52 6.82
CA ALA A 215 -1.85 -4.96 6.64
C ALA A 215 -3.33 -5.42 6.63
N SER A 216 -3.67 -6.38 5.78
CA SER A 216 -4.99 -7.00 5.71
C SER A 216 -5.36 -7.75 7.01
N GLY A 217 -6.66 -7.80 7.32
CA GLY A 217 -7.18 -8.36 8.58
C GLY A 217 -6.96 -7.45 9.80
N LYS A 218 -6.52 -6.22 9.59
CA LYS A 218 -6.57 -5.11 10.56
C LYS A 218 -7.84 -4.29 10.32
N ASP A 219 -8.20 -3.49 11.30
CA ASP A 219 -9.42 -2.68 11.29
C ASP A 219 -9.13 -1.19 11.06
N LEU A 220 -9.96 -0.53 10.28
CA LEU A 220 -10.10 0.92 10.21
C LEU A 220 -11.35 1.35 10.97
N ILE A 221 -11.32 2.58 11.50
CA ILE A 221 -12.43 3.18 12.21
C ILE A 221 -12.94 4.34 11.36
N VAL A 222 -14.22 4.30 11.01
CA VAL A 222 -14.89 5.29 10.17
C VAL A 222 -15.74 6.18 11.07
N SER A 223 -15.36 7.44 11.20
CA SER A 223 -16.09 8.45 11.97
C SER A 223 -16.74 9.47 11.04
N ILE A 224 -18.05 9.66 11.15
CA ILE A 224 -18.78 10.73 10.45
C ILE A 224 -19.40 11.67 11.47
N GLY A 225 -19.17 12.96 11.29
CA GLY A 225 -19.77 14.02 12.11
C GLY A 225 -19.94 15.33 11.33
N PRO A 226 -20.74 16.27 11.84
CA PRO A 226 -20.95 17.58 11.21
C PRO A 226 -19.64 18.38 11.16
N THR A 227 -19.45 19.20 10.12
CA THR A 227 -18.34 20.19 10.12
C THR A 227 -18.61 21.36 11.09
N ALA A 228 -19.90 21.65 11.35
CA ALA A 228 -20.38 22.68 12.27
C ALA A 228 -20.66 22.13 13.68
N LEU A 229 -19.60 21.96 14.49
CA LEU A 229 -19.65 21.32 15.82
C LEU A 229 -20.49 22.06 16.89
N ASP A 230 -20.79 23.35 16.68
CA ASP A 230 -21.52 24.19 17.65
C ASP A 230 -23.05 24.19 17.43
N ASP A 231 -23.55 23.52 16.38
CA ASP A 231 -24.97 23.52 16.05
C ASP A 231 -25.74 22.41 16.83
N PRO A 232 -26.73 22.76 17.68
CA PRO A 232 -27.45 21.82 18.54
C PRO A 232 -28.38 20.86 17.79
N TYR A 233 -28.56 20.99 16.47
CA TYR A 233 -29.32 20.06 15.65
C TYR A 233 -28.50 18.84 15.21
N PHE A 234 -27.16 18.95 15.13
CA PHE A 234 -26.30 17.81 14.82
C PHE A 234 -25.81 17.13 16.10
N LYS A 235 -26.47 16.03 16.48
CA LYS A 235 -26.11 15.25 17.69
C LYS A 235 -25.54 13.87 17.39
N ASP A 236 -25.78 13.37 16.19
CA ASP A 236 -25.49 12.00 15.82
C ASP A 236 -24.14 11.95 15.12
N GLN A 237 -23.20 11.25 15.76
CA GLN A 237 -21.91 10.87 15.19
C GLN A 237 -22.00 9.38 14.85
N ILE A 238 -21.72 9.04 13.59
CA ILE A 238 -21.59 7.63 13.18
C ILE A 238 -20.15 7.22 13.48
N ILE A 239 -19.96 6.08 14.15
CA ILE A 239 -18.64 5.48 14.38
C ILE A 239 -18.76 4.00 14.03
N GLU A 240 -18.23 3.62 12.88
CA GLU A 240 -18.24 2.25 12.36
C GLU A 240 -16.82 1.69 12.27
N ARG A 241 -16.72 0.38 12.04
CA ARG A 241 -15.46 -0.35 11.88
C ARG A 241 -15.49 -1.19 10.60
N THR A 242 -14.56 -0.91 9.69
CA THR A 242 -14.34 -1.72 8.48
C THR A 242 -13.04 -2.51 8.57
N GLY A 243 -12.99 -3.68 7.93
CA GLY A 243 -11.81 -4.53 7.86
C GLY A 243 -11.03 -4.32 6.57
N ILE A 244 -9.71 -4.33 6.65
CA ILE A 244 -8.82 -4.22 5.48
C ILE A 244 -8.72 -5.57 4.78
N ILE A 245 -8.97 -5.58 3.47
CA ILE A 245 -8.95 -6.74 2.59
C ILE A 245 -7.62 -6.78 1.83
N GLU A 246 -7.07 -7.99 1.63
CA GLU A 246 -5.84 -8.18 0.85
C GLU A 246 -6.06 -7.78 -0.62
N GLY A 247 -5.16 -6.96 -1.16
CA GLY A 247 -5.22 -6.47 -2.55
C GLY A 247 -3.86 -6.45 -3.24
N ASP A 248 -3.85 -6.08 -4.52
CA ASP A 248 -2.67 -6.13 -5.40
C ASP A 248 -2.67 -4.86 -6.28
N PRO A 249 -1.71 -3.91 -6.12
CA PRO A 249 -0.52 -3.95 -5.26
C PRO A 249 -0.74 -3.43 -3.81
N TYR A 250 -1.91 -2.86 -3.51
CA TYR A 250 -2.25 -2.31 -2.19
C TYR A 250 -3.53 -2.95 -1.65
N ASN A 251 -3.67 -2.97 -0.33
CA ASN A 251 -4.85 -3.49 0.33
C ASN A 251 -6.03 -2.52 0.18
N THR A 252 -7.26 -3.05 0.16
CA THR A 252 -8.48 -2.27 -0.01
C THR A 252 -9.33 -2.27 1.26
N TRP A 253 -10.25 -1.32 1.35
CA TRP A 253 -11.28 -1.27 2.38
C TRP A 253 -12.55 -0.68 1.79
N GLU A 254 -13.70 -1.16 2.26
CA GLU A 254 -15.03 -0.77 1.78
C GLU A 254 -15.97 -0.66 3.00
N GLN A 255 -16.88 0.31 3.00
CA GLN A 255 -17.87 0.49 4.06
C GLN A 255 -19.11 1.20 3.51
N SER A 256 -20.26 0.51 3.58
CA SER A 256 -21.58 1.12 3.40
C SER A 256 -22.05 1.74 4.72
N ILE A 257 -22.61 2.94 4.69
CA ILE A 257 -23.07 3.68 5.87
C ILE A 257 -24.55 4.05 5.72
N ASP A 258 -25.36 3.64 6.70
CA ASP A 258 -26.74 4.11 6.88
C ASP A 258 -26.74 5.57 7.34
N THR A 259 -27.19 6.49 6.47
CA THR A 259 -27.26 7.92 6.78
C THR A 259 -28.65 8.39 7.23
N SER A 260 -29.59 7.49 7.51
CA SER A 260 -30.96 7.84 7.92
C SER A 260 -31.07 8.64 9.22
N GLY A 261 -30.02 8.62 10.05
CA GLY A 261 -29.88 9.48 11.23
C GLY A 261 -29.31 10.88 10.96
N LEU A 262 -28.78 11.14 9.76
CA LEU A 262 -28.13 12.41 9.43
C LEU A 262 -29.14 13.46 8.95
N GLY A 263 -29.19 14.59 9.64
CA GLY A 263 -29.93 15.77 9.17
C GLY A 263 -29.21 16.47 8.01
N PRO A 264 -29.89 17.35 7.25
CA PRO A 264 -29.26 18.08 6.15
C PRO A 264 -28.10 18.97 6.61
N GLY A 265 -26.97 18.96 5.89
CA GLY A 265 -25.76 19.71 6.21
C GLY A 265 -24.49 19.12 5.62
N GLU A 266 -23.35 19.77 5.87
CA GLU A 266 -22.01 19.27 5.50
C GLU A 266 -21.45 18.39 6.61
N TYR A 267 -20.94 17.21 6.23
CA TYR A 267 -20.34 16.23 7.11
C TYR A 267 -18.90 15.96 6.73
N MET A 268 -18.07 15.71 7.75
CA MET A 268 -16.70 15.24 7.61
C MET A 268 -16.62 13.76 7.92
N VAL A 269 -15.98 13.01 7.02
CA VAL A 269 -15.66 11.59 7.17
C VAL A 269 -14.18 11.47 7.46
N VAL A 270 -13.85 10.80 8.56
CA VAL A 270 -12.48 10.46 8.97
C VAL A 270 -12.36 8.94 9.02
N VAL A 271 -11.42 8.39 8.27
CA VAL A 271 -11.07 6.96 8.32
C VAL A 271 -9.68 6.85 8.96
N GLU A 272 -9.60 6.30 10.17
CA GLU A 272 -8.37 6.20 10.96
C GLU A 272 -7.94 4.75 11.19
N GLY A 273 -6.63 4.50 11.27
CA GLY A 273 -6.08 3.18 11.61
C GLY A 273 -6.22 2.86 13.10
N SER A 274 -6.79 1.69 13.45
CA SER A 274 -7.08 1.37 14.86
C SER A 274 -5.83 1.30 15.77
N ASP A 275 -4.70 0.89 15.21
CA ASP A 275 -3.41 0.66 15.90
C ASP A 275 -2.20 1.28 15.18
N VAL A 276 -2.43 2.13 14.18
CA VAL A 276 -1.38 2.82 13.42
C VAL A 276 -1.70 4.31 13.27
N ASP A 277 -0.67 5.15 13.29
CA ASP A 277 -0.78 6.61 13.19
C ASP A 277 -0.97 7.04 11.72
N SER A 278 -2.20 6.89 11.21
CA SER A 278 -2.63 7.31 9.87
C SER A 278 -4.14 7.52 9.84
N ASP A 279 -4.54 8.57 9.12
CA ASP A 279 -5.93 8.93 8.85
C ASP A 279 -6.12 9.38 7.39
N ALA A 280 -7.37 9.38 6.94
CA ALA A 280 -7.82 10.03 5.70
C ALA A 280 -9.11 10.81 5.96
N VAL A 281 -9.14 12.07 5.53
CA VAL A 281 -10.28 12.99 5.75
C VAL A 281 -10.89 13.42 4.42
N THR A 282 -12.22 13.44 4.36
CA THR A 282 -13.01 13.98 3.24
C THR A 282 -14.33 14.56 3.76
N THR A 283 -15.11 15.21 2.89
CA THR A 283 -16.44 15.75 3.21
C THR A 283 -17.48 15.36 2.17
N PHE A 284 -18.76 15.44 2.55
CA PHE A 284 -19.94 15.30 1.69
C PHE A 284 -21.10 16.12 2.26
N ASN A 285 -22.11 16.45 1.45
CA ASN A 285 -23.33 17.07 1.90
C ASN A 285 -24.48 16.06 1.97
N VAL A 286 -25.33 16.21 2.99
CA VAL A 286 -26.67 15.60 3.07
C VAL A 286 -27.69 16.68 2.72
N TYR A 287 -28.54 16.42 1.74
CA TYR A 287 -29.69 17.25 1.40
C TYR A 287 -31.00 16.62 1.92
N ASN A 288 -32.00 17.45 2.22
CA ASN A 288 -33.35 16.94 2.46
C ASN A 288 -33.97 16.51 1.11
N GLU A 289 -34.73 15.41 1.06
CA GLU A 289 -35.52 15.01 -0.12
C GLU A 289 -36.42 16.15 -0.67
N SER A 290 -36.81 17.11 0.19
CA SER A 290 -37.55 18.31 -0.23
C SER A 290 -36.75 19.30 -1.07
N TYR A 291 -35.43 19.12 -1.24
CA TYR A 291 -34.57 19.88 -2.14
C TYR A 291 -34.21 19.03 -3.36
N SER A 292 -34.94 19.21 -4.46
CA SER A 292 -34.50 18.72 -5.77
C SER A 292 -33.56 19.75 -6.41
N VAL A 293 -32.27 19.44 -6.50
CA VAL A 293 -31.37 20.13 -7.44
C VAL A 293 -31.58 19.49 -8.81
N THR A 294 -32.08 20.27 -9.77
CA THR A 294 -32.18 19.83 -11.15
C THR A 294 -31.02 20.44 -11.93
N ASP A 295 -30.05 19.63 -12.33
CA ASP A 295 -29.04 20.04 -13.30
C ASP A 295 -29.73 20.39 -14.62
N ASN A 296 -29.74 21.68 -14.96
CA ASN A 296 -30.07 22.14 -16.30
C ASN A 296 -28.79 22.22 -17.13
N GLU A 297 -28.89 21.96 -18.43
CA GLU A 297 -27.74 21.97 -19.36
C GLU A 297 -27.05 23.35 -19.53
N ASP A 298 -27.56 24.39 -18.85
CA ASP A 298 -27.15 25.80 -18.96
C ASP A 298 -26.28 26.31 -17.78
N ASP A 299 -25.72 25.43 -16.94
CA ASP A 299 -24.98 25.78 -15.68
C ASP A 299 -25.81 26.54 -14.61
N ASP A 300 -27.12 26.71 -14.83
CA ASP A 300 -28.04 27.43 -13.93
C ASP A 300 -28.66 26.52 -12.85
N LEU A 301 -28.25 26.75 -11.60
CA LEU A 301 -28.66 25.99 -10.42
C LEU A 301 -30.06 26.40 -9.95
N VAL A 302 -31.09 25.68 -10.41
CA VAL A 302 -32.50 25.96 -10.06
C VAL A 302 -32.89 25.31 -8.74
N VAL A 303 -32.91 26.11 -7.68
CA VAL A 303 -33.39 25.71 -6.34
C VAL A 303 -34.91 25.87 -6.27
N GLN A 304 -35.67 24.76 -6.32
CA GLN A 304 -37.07 24.79 -5.94
C GLN A 304 -37.19 24.84 -4.41
N THR A 305 -38.04 25.74 -3.90
CA THR A 305 -38.39 25.80 -2.48
C THR A 305 -39.89 25.58 -2.33
N TYR A 306 -40.25 24.67 -1.42
CA TYR A 306 -41.65 24.39 -1.09
C TYR A 306 -42.01 25.07 0.23
N ALA A 307 -43.14 25.78 0.23
CA ALA A 307 -43.71 26.31 1.46
C ALA A 307 -44.41 25.17 2.22
N VAL A 308 -43.78 24.67 3.27
CA VAL A 308 -44.38 23.66 4.16
C VAL A 308 -45.31 24.36 5.15
N ASP A 309 -46.59 23.96 5.19
CA ASP A 309 -47.49 24.39 6.25
C ASP A 309 -47.00 23.83 7.60
N PRO A 310 -46.71 24.68 8.61
CA PRO A 310 -46.11 24.24 9.86
C PRO A 310 -47.05 23.36 10.71
N ASP A 311 -48.37 23.51 10.57
CA ASP A 311 -49.38 22.81 11.35
C ASP A 311 -49.82 21.50 10.67
N THR A 312 -49.98 21.51 9.34
CA THR A 312 -50.48 20.33 8.59
C THR A 312 -49.38 19.44 8.02
N LYS A 313 -48.15 19.96 7.87
CA LYS A 313 -47.03 19.34 7.14
C LYS A 313 -47.34 19.03 5.67
N ASP A 314 -48.37 19.66 5.11
CA ASP A 314 -48.71 19.48 3.71
C ASP A 314 -47.74 20.27 2.81
N LEU A 315 -47.39 19.65 1.68
CA LEU A 315 -46.57 20.19 0.61
C LEU A 315 -47.41 20.69 -0.57
N SER A 316 -48.73 20.50 -0.54
CA SER A 316 -49.68 20.77 -1.64
C SER A 316 -49.95 22.25 -1.95
N GLY A 317 -49.05 23.16 -1.58
CA GLY A 317 -49.14 24.57 -1.96
C GLY A 317 -48.99 24.74 -3.48
N ASP A 318 -50.10 25.09 -4.15
CA ASP A 318 -50.14 25.37 -5.59
C ASP A 318 -48.97 26.29 -6.02
N GLN A 319 -48.00 25.72 -6.73
CA GLN A 319 -46.86 26.45 -7.29
C GLN A 319 -47.36 27.39 -8.38
N VAL A 320 -47.43 28.69 -8.09
CA VAL A 320 -47.41 29.72 -9.13
C VAL A 320 -45.95 29.96 -9.51
N PRO A 321 -45.51 29.59 -10.73
CA PRO A 321 -44.17 29.95 -11.18
C PRO A 321 -44.10 31.47 -11.37
N ASP A 322 -43.39 32.17 -10.48
CA ASP A 322 -43.17 33.61 -10.60
C ASP A 322 -42.09 33.92 -11.65
N SER A 323 -42.48 33.81 -12.91
CA SER A 323 -41.60 33.96 -14.05
C SER A 323 -41.47 35.41 -14.52
N THR A 324 -40.83 36.29 -13.73
CA THR A 324 -39.99 37.41 -14.25
C THR A 324 -39.28 38.20 -13.13
N PRO A 325 -37.93 38.25 -13.10
CA PRO A 325 -37.20 39.31 -12.43
C PRO A 325 -37.07 40.53 -13.35
N ASP A 326 -37.97 41.50 -13.21
CA ASP A 326 -37.90 42.76 -13.96
C ASP A 326 -37.29 43.90 -13.12
N ASN A 327 -36.52 44.78 -13.78
CA ASN A 327 -35.78 45.95 -13.25
C ASN A 327 -34.60 45.77 -12.27
N ALA A 328 -33.40 45.90 -12.84
CA ALA A 328 -32.50 47.04 -12.60
C ALA A 328 -32.68 47.87 -11.31
N GLY A 329 -31.79 47.65 -10.33
CA GLY A 329 -31.58 48.52 -9.18
C GLY A 329 -30.08 48.64 -8.86
N ASP A 330 -29.50 49.82 -9.10
CA ASP A 330 -28.12 50.16 -8.71
C ASP A 330 -27.98 50.09 -7.19
N ASN A 331 -27.14 49.19 -6.68
CA ASN A 331 -26.81 49.13 -5.26
C ASN A 331 -25.33 48.76 -5.08
N SER A 332 -24.48 49.78 -5.07
CA SER A 332 -23.03 49.69 -4.79
C SER A 332 -22.75 49.40 -3.30
N GLY A 333 -23.20 48.24 -2.85
CA GLY A 333 -22.93 47.68 -1.51
C GLY A 333 -21.54 47.05 -1.42
N ASN A 334 -20.70 47.63 -0.57
CA ASN A 334 -19.31 47.22 -0.37
C ASN A 334 -19.19 45.81 0.24
N MET A 335 -18.89 44.78 -0.56
CA MET A 335 -18.62 43.43 -0.06
C MET A 335 -17.27 43.39 0.68
N GLN A 336 -17.36 43.50 2.00
CA GLN A 336 -16.23 43.29 2.89
C GLN A 336 -15.97 41.78 3.02
N GLN A 337 -14.91 41.27 2.40
CA GLN A 337 -14.52 39.86 2.49
C GLN A 337 -14.36 39.46 3.96
N SER A 338 -15.14 38.46 4.38
CA SER A 338 -15.11 37.89 5.72
C SER A 338 -13.90 36.96 5.87
N PRO A 339 -13.21 36.92 7.03
CA PRO A 339 -12.04 36.07 7.27
C PRO A 339 -12.44 34.61 7.53
N VAL A 340 -13.02 33.97 6.53
CA VAL A 340 -13.60 32.62 6.63
C VAL A 340 -12.52 31.53 6.69
N GLU A 341 -11.44 31.65 5.92
CA GLU A 341 -10.38 30.63 5.80
C GLU A 341 -9.64 30.32 7.11
N THR A 342 -9.60 31.26 8.07
CA THR A 342 -8.91 31.03 9.35
C THR A 342 -9.76 30.26 10.37
N ALA A 343 -11.09 30.26 10.23
CA ALA A 343 -11.98 29.50 11.12
C ALA A 343 -11.96 28.00 10.81
N TYR A 344 -11.97 27.62 9.53
CA TYR A 344 -11.94 26.23 9.08
C TYR A 344 -10.75 25.44 9.64
N LEU A 345 -9.54 26.01 9.59
CA LEU A 345 -8.33 25.33 10.07
C LEU A 345 -8.36 25.06 11.58
N VAL A 346 -9.04 25.91 12.36
CA VAL A 346 -9.18 25.74 13.82
C VAL A 346 -10.25 24.69 14.15
N SER A 347 -11.35 24.62 13.39
CA SER A 347 -12.40 23.60 13.59
C SER A 347 -11.88 22.19 13.30
N MET A 348 -11.17 21.98 12.18
CA MET A 348 -10.55 20.69 11.86
C MET A 348 -9.61 20.20 12.97
N ILE A 349 -8.74 21.09 13.48
CA ILE A 349 -7.82 20.74 14.58
C ILE A 349 -8.60 20.38 15.85
N ALA A 350 -9.70 21.08 16.16
CA ALA A 350 -10.53 20.77 17.32
C ALA A 350 -11.22 19.40 17.21
N PHE A 351 -11.73 19.03 16.04
CA PHE A 351 -12.35 17.72 15.80
C PHE A 351 -11.33 16.57 15.92
N VAL A 352 -10.18 16.68 15.25
CA VAL A 352 -9.11 15.67 15.32
C VAL A 352 -8.63 15.49 16.77
N ILE A 353 -8.51 16.57 17.55
CA ILE A 353 -8.19 16.49 18.99
C ILE A 353 -9.32 15.82 19.79
N ALA A 354 -10.59 16.05 19.44
CA ALA A 354 -11.73 15.43 20.12
C ALA A 354 -11.81 13.92 19.87
N VAL A 355 -11.66 13.48 18.61
CA VAL A 355 -11.64 12.05 18.21
C VAL A 355 -10.45 11.33 18.83
N ALA A 356 -9.23 11.86 18.67
CA ALA A 356 -8.03 11.29 19.30
C ALA A 356 -8.12 11.28 20.84
N GLY A 357 -8.75 12.31 21.43
CA GLY A 357 -9.00 12.42 22.87
C GLY A 357 -10.04 11.42 23.40
N TYR A 358 -11.03 11.04 22.59
CA TYR A 358 -12.00 10.01 22.89
C TYR A 358 -11.35 8.62 22.84
N HIS A 359 -10.62 8.31 21.76
CA HIS A 359 -9.90 7.05 21.60
C HIS A 359 -8.90 6.78 22.73
N ARG A 360 -8.17 7.81 23.19
CA ARG A 360 -7.21 7.70 24.30
C ARG A 360 -7.83 7.47 25.69
N ARG A 361 -9.17 7.39 25.79
CA ARG A 361 -9.90 7.00 27.02
C ARG A 361 -10.51 5.59 26.94
N MET A 362 -10.44 4.95 25.77
CA MET A 362 -11.03 3.63 25.49
C MET A 362 -9.96 2.51 25.42
N LYS A 363 -8.67 2.87 25.38
CA LYS A 363 -7.51 1.99 25.65
C LYS A 363 -7.00 2.24 27.08
#